data_AF-A0A835NQM7-F1
#
_entry.id   AF-A0A835NQM7-F1
#
_cell.length_a   1.000
_cell.length_b   1.000
_cell.length_c   1.000
_cell.angle_alpha   90.00
_cell.angle_beta   90.00
_cell.angle_gamma   90.00
#
_symmetry.space_group_name_H-M   'P 1'
#
loop_
_entity.id
_entity.type
_entity.pdbx_description
1 polymer ?
#
loop_
_entity_poly.entity_id
_entity_poly.type
_entity_poly.pdbx_seq_one_letter_code
_entity_poly.pdbx_strand_id
1 'polypeptide(L)'
;MKDLHRNRAVGVCVTSKVLLKLNKIALCAKVYLFDEKENVSNCIQLKTSVIKGIKNQLIDQFPVIEPWLNQIMPKKDPVKIVRCHEHIEILTVNGELLFFRQREGIFYPTLRLLHKYPFILPHQQVDKGAIKFVLSGANIMCPGLTSPGAKLYPAAVDTVVAIMAEGKQHALCVGVMKMSAEDIEKVNKGIGIENIHYLNDGLWHMKTYNNRAFPEDTSVIVGAWRGQEDQGITVRVAVGPEPVHPVHHHVHVVGGQPAEGDGHVGAAAVHHLLR
;
A
#
# COMPACT_ATOMS: atom_id res chain seq x y z
N MET A 1 -10.33 27.54 -59.88
CA MET A 1 -9.48 28.35 -58.97
C MET A 1 -9.67 27.83 -57.55
N LYS A 2 -8.58 27.29 -56.99
CA LYS A 2 -8.31 26.98 -55.57
C LYS A 2 -8.92 25.72 -54.94
N ASP A 3 -8.02 24.78 -54.69
CA ASP A 3 -8.06 23.64 -53.75
C ASP A 3 -8.44 24.03 -52.31
N LEU A 4 -9.03 23.09 -51.56
CA LEU A 4 -8.45 22.62 -50.28
C LEU A 4 -9.09 21.33 -49.74
N HIS A 5 -8.24 20.52 -49.12
CA HIS A 5 -8.45 19.22 -48.47
C HIS A 5 -9.32 19.22 -47.19
N ARG A 6 -9.60 17.98 -46.72
CA ARG A 6 -10.01 17.49 -45.37
C ARG A 6 -11.52 17.42 -45.14
N ASN A 7 -12.10 16.40 -44.50
CA ASN A 7 -11.55 15.37 -43.62
C ASN A 7 -12.52 14.18 -43.54
N ARG A 8 -12.01 12.95 -43.57
CA ARG A 8 -12.72 11.76 -43.09
C ARG A 8 -12.88 11.87 -41.56
N ALA A 9 -14.11 11.83 -41.07
CA ALA A 9 -14.42 11.48 -39.69
C ALA A 9 -15.56 10.48 -39.70
N VAL A 10 -15.20 9.19 -39.69
CA VAL A 10 -16.11 8.11 -39.33
C VAL A 10 -16.28 8.20 -37.82
N GLY A 11 -17.29 8.95 -37.38
CA GLY A 11 -17.67 9.07 -35.97
C GLY A 11 -18.39 7.82 -35.51
N VAL A 12 -17.64 6.80 -35.11
CA VAL A 12 -18.20 5.66 -34.35
C VAL A 12 -18.46 6.16 -32.92
N CYS A 13 -19.68 6.63 -32.68
CA CYS A 13 -20.21 6.87 -31.34
C CYS A 13 -20.56 5.51 -30.72
N VAL A 14 -19.56 4.78 -30.22
CA VAL A 14 -19.81 3.62 -29.36
C VAL A 14 -19.98 4.14 -27.94
N THR A 15 -21.21 4.09 -27.48
CA THR A 15 -21.64 4.42 -26.14
C THR A 15 -20.86 3.60 -25.09
N SER A 16 -19.92 4.24 -24.39
CA SER A 16 -19.14 3.68 -23.26
C SER A 16 -19.97 3.29 -22.02
N LYS A 17 -21.31 3.21 -22.13
CA LYS A 17 -22.21 2.86 -21.02
C LYS A 17 -22.66 1.40 -21.01
N VAL A 18 -22.42 0.64 -22.09
CA VAL A 18 -22.93 -0.75 -22.20
C VAL A 18 -21.88 -1.80 -21.79
N LEU A 19 -20.59 -1.50 -21.89
CA LEU A 19 -19.54 -2.49 -21.59
C LEU A 19 -19.17 -2.62 -20.09
N LEU A 20 -19.54 -1.65 -19.24
CA LEU A 20 -19.28 -1.71 -17.79
C LEU A 20 -20.32 -2.51 -16.99
N LYS A 21 -21.48 -2.86 -17.57
CA LYS A 21 -22.58 -3.50 -16.82
C LYS A 21 -22.45 -5.00 -16.61
N LEU A 22 -21.50 -5.68 -17.26
CA LEU A 22 -21.32 -7.13 -17.16
C LEU A 22 -20.17 -7.60 -16.25
N ASN A 23 -19.39 -6.68 -15.66
CA ASN A 23 -18.24 -7.01 -14.79
C ASN A 23 -18.53 -6.92 -13.28
N LYS A 24 -19.79 -6.73 -12.85
CA LYS A 24 -20.12 -6.31 -11.47
C LYS A 24 -20.42 -7.42 -10.44
N ILE A 25 -20.28 -8.72 -10.74
CA ILE A 25 -20.78 -9.80 -9.84
C ILE A 25 -19.71 -10.77 -9.28
N ALA A 26 -18.47 -10.82 -9.81
CA ALA A 26 -17.60 -11.97 -9.52
C ALA A 26 -16.24 -11.66 -8.87
N LEU A 27 -15.96 -10.42 -8.45
CA LEU A 27 -14.67 -10.10 -7.83
C LEU A 27 -14.63 -10.55 -6.37
N CYS A 28 -15.72 -10.27 -5.64
CA CYS A 28 -15.86 -10.49 -4.21
C CYS A 28 -15.70 -11.99 -3.88
N ALA A 29 -16.56 -12.86 -4.41
CA ALA A 29 -16.81 -14.19 -3.87
C ALA A 29 -15.62 -15.17 -3.72
N LYS A 30 -14.44 -14.93 -4.32
CA LYS A 30 -13.42 -15.98 -4.44
C LYS A 30 -11.97 -15.60 -4.15
N VAL A 31 -11.66 -14.34 -3.85
CA VAL A 31 -10.42 -14.06 -3.08
C VAL A 31 -10.52 -14.70 -1.68
N TYR A 32 -11.75 -14.80 -1.14
CA TYR A 32 -12.09 -15.49 0.12
C TYR A 32 -11.61 -16.95 0.19
N LEU A 33 -11.71 -17.68 -0.93
CA LEU A 33 -11.43 -19.11 -1.05
C LEU A 33 -10.07 -19.39 -1.71
N PHE A 34 -9.22 -18.39 -1.80
CA PHE A 34 -7.93 -18.52 -2.48
C PHE A 34 -6.97 -19.40 -1.66
N ASP A 35 -6.61 -20.56 -2.18
CA ASP A 35 -5.48 -21.36 -1.71
C ASP A 35 -4.33 -21.24 -2.71
N GLU A 36 -3.16 -20.82 -2.22
CA GLU A 36 -1.96 -20.62 -3.05
C GLU A 36 -1.55 -21.88 -3.82
N LYS A 37 -1.79 -23.08 -3.26
CA LYS A 37 -1.38 -24.35 -3.85
C LYS A 37 -2.32 -24.82 -4.94
N GLU A 38 -3.59 -24.47 -4.84
CA GLU A 38 -4.64 -24.95 -5.75
C GLU A 38 -5.03 -23.92 -6.80
N ASN A 39 -4.86 -22.63 -6.53
CA ASN A 39 -5.39 -21.56 -7.38
C ASN A 39 -4.35 -20.83 -8.21
N VAL A 40 -3.06 -21.06 -8.00
CA VAL A 40 -2.00 -20.47 -8.85
C VAL A 40 -1.80 -21.34 -10.09
N SER A 41 -2.07 -20.78 -11.27
CA SER A 41 -1.94 -21.51 -12.54
C SER A 41 -0.57 -21.30 -13.19
N ASN A 42 -0.09 -20.06 -13.26
CA ASN A 42 1.15 -19.72 -13.96
C ASN A 42 1.75 -18.42 -13.42
N CYS A 43 3.04 -18.18 -13.67
CA CYS A 43 3.69 -16.92 -13.40
C CYS A 43 4.44 -16.43 -14.64
N ILE A 44 4.23 -15.16 -14.99
CA ILE A 44 4.79 -14.53 -16.18
C ILE A 44 5.64 -13.35 -15.75
N GLN A 45 6.91 -13.36 -16.13
CA GLN A 45 7.77 -12.19 -16.00
C GLN A 45 7.41 -11.16 -17.08
N LEU A 46 7.19 -9.92 -16.66
CA LEU A 46 6.75 -8.84 -17.55
C LEU A 46 7.92 -8.22 -18.33
N LYS A 47 7.62 -7.83 -19.57
CA LYS A 47 8.52 -7.03 -20.41
C LYS A 47 8.49 -5.56 -19.97
N THR A 48 9.58 -4.84 -20.23
CA THR A 48 9.74 -3.42 -19.84
C THR A 48 8.63 -2.51 -20.36
N SER A 49 8.12 -2.74 -21.57
CA SER A 49 7.00 -1.95 -22.13
C SER A 49 5.71 -2.14 -21.35
N VAL A 50 5.39 -3.37 -20.95
CA VAL A 50 4.20 -3.72 -20.17
C VAL A 50 4.29 -3.11 -18.77
N ILE A 51 5.47 -3.19 -18.14
CA ILE A 51 5.72 -2.58 -16.83
C ILE A 51 5.46 -1.07 -16.86
N LYS A 52 5.93 -0.37 -17.90
CA LYS A 52 5.65 1.06 -18.08
C LYS A 52 4.15 1.34 -18.19
N GLY A 53 3.41 0.54 -18.97
CA GLY A 53 1.96 0.65 -19.09
C GLY A 53 1.24 0.47 -17.74
N ILE A 54 1.62 -0.54 -16.96
CA ILE A 54 1.06 -0.79 -15.62
C ILE A 54 1.38 0.37 -14.67
N LYS A 55 2.62 0.90 -14.67
CA LYS A 55 2.98 2.04 -13.81
C LYS A 55 2.12 3.26 -14.13
N ASN A 56 1.90 3.57 -15.40
CA ASN A 56 1.02 4.68 -15.79
C ASN A 56 -0.42 4.43 -15.31
N GLN A 57 -0.95 3.22 -15.49
CA GLN A 57 -2.27 2.86 -14.99
C GLN A 57 -2.39 3.00 -13.46
N LEU A 58 -1.34 2.68 -12.71
CA LEU A 58 -1.31 2.86 -11.25
C LEU A 58 -1.24 4.33 -10.85
N ILE A 59 -0.53 5.17 -11.60
CA ILE A 59 -0.48 6.63 -11.37
C ILE A 59 -1.86 7.24 -11.66
N ASP A 60 -2.51 6.83 -12.75
CA ASP A 60 -3.84 7.30 -13.10
C ASP A 60 -4.89 6.94 -12.04
N GLN A 61 -4.79 5.73 -11.45
CA GLN A 61 -5.70 5.26 -10.39
C GLN A 61 -5.35 5.82 -9.01
N PHE A 62 -4.07 5.92 -8.69
CA PHE A 62 -3.56 6.31 -7.38
C PHE A 62 -2.48 7.39 -7.53
N PRO A 63 -2.83 8.65 -7.83
CA PRO A 63 -1.84 9.69 -8.15
C PRO A 63 -0.77 9.89 -7.07
N VAL A 64 -1.12 9.71 -5.80
CA VAL A 64 -0.22 9.87 -4.64
C VAL A 64 0.90 8.80 -4.59
N ILE A 65 0.77 7.71 -5.36
CA ILE A 65 1.76 6.62 -5.36
C ILE A 65 3.01 6.93 -6.20
N GLU A 66 2.94 7.89 -7.12
CA GLU A 66 4.00 8.19 -8.09
C GLU A 66 5.42 8.25 -7.48
N PRO A 67 5.69 9.03 -6.41
CA PRO A 67 7.03 9.12 -5.84
C PRO A 67 7.53 7.80 -5.22
N TRP A 68 6.62 6.90 -4.85
CA TRP A 68 6.93 5.64 -4.18
C TRP A 68 7.10 4.46 -5.15
N LEU A 69 6.67 4.59 -6.41
CA LEU A 69 6.72 3.51 -7.40
C LEU A 69 8.15 2.99 -7.69
N ASN A 70 9.17 3.82 -7.54
CA ASN A 70 10.56 3.38 -7.71
C ASN A 70 11.05 2.53 -6.53
N GLN A 71 10.50 2.75 -5.33
CA GLN A 71 10.76 1.93 -4.16
C GLN A 71 9.95 0.63 -4.19
N ILE A 72 8.68 0.71 -4.59
CA ILE A 72 7.76 -0.43 -4.66
C ILE A 72 8.11 -1.36 -5.85
N MET A 73 8.48 -0.79 -6.99
CA MET A 73 8.85 -1.53 -8.21
C MET A 73 10.19 -1.03 -8.77
N PRO A 74 11.33 -1.42 -8.16
CA PRO A 74 12.66 -1.03 -8.61
C PRO A 74 12.90 -1.46 -10.06
N LYS A 75 13.58 -0.60 -10.85
CA LYS A 75 13.82 -0.87 -12.29
C LYS A 75 14.71 -2.10 -12.56
N LYS A 76 15.53 -2.47 -11.58
CA LYS A 76 16.48 -3.60 -11.67
C LYS A 76 15.79 -4.95 -11.47
N ASP A 77 14.70 -4.95 -10.71
CA ASP A 77 14.08 -6.19 -10.24
C ASP A 77 13.02 -6.69 -11.21
N PRO A 78 12.95 -8.02 -11.43
CA PRO A 78 11.97 -8.60 -12.33
C PRO A 78 10.56 -8.46 -11.76
N VAL A 79 9.70 -7.77 -12.49
CA VAL A 79 8.27 -7.69 -12.19
C VAL A 79 7.57 -8.90 -12.79
N LYS A 80 6.74 -9.58 -12.00
CA LYS A 80 6.00 -10.76 -12.45
C LYS A 80 4.50 -10.58 -12.21
N ILE A 81 3.69 -11.24 -13.03
CA ILE A 81 2.27 -11.46 -12.77
C ILE A 81 2.06 -12.94 -12.46
N VAL A 82 1.51 -13.22 -11.28
CA VAL A 82 0.98 -14.53 -10.93
C VAL A 82 -0.45 -14.61 -11.43
N ARG A 83 -0.70 -15.53 -12.36
CA ARG A 83 -2.04 -15.83 -12.87
C ARG A 83 -2.67 -16.90 -12.00
N CYS A 84 -3.86 -16.58 -11.53
CA CYS A 84 -4.65 -17.43 -10.68
C CYS A 84 -5.93 -17.85 -11.40
N HIS A 85 -6.66 -18.79 -10.80
CA HIS A 85 -8.00 -19.13 -11.26
C HIS A 85 -8.90 -17.89 -11.32
N GLU A 86 -9.93 -17.98 -12.17
CA GLU A 86 -10.93 -16.93 -12.34
C GLU A 86 -10.41 -15.61 -12.91
N HIS A 87 -9.29 -15.71 -13.61
CA HIS A 87 -8.63 -14.58 -14.25
C HIS A 87 -8.15 -13.54 -13.23
N ILE A 88 -7.84 -13.96 -12.00
CA ILE A 88 -7.15 -13.10 -11.04
C ILE A 88 -5.67 -13.02 -11.45
N GLU A 89 -5.13 -11.81 -11.48
CA GLU A 89 -3.73 -11.52 -11.76
C GLU A 89 -3.14 -10.74 -10.59
N ILE A 90 -2.07 -11.27 -9.98
CA ILE A 90 -1.37 -10.64 -8.86
C ILE A 90 -0.01 -10.15 -9.34
N LEU A 91 0.22 -8.84 -9.20
CA LEU A 91 1.49 -8.19 -9.49
C LEU A 91 2.45 -8.41 -8.32
N THR A 92 3.62 -8.98 -8.60
CA THR A 92 4.65 -9.26 -7.60
C THR A 92 6.03 -8.78 -8.04
N VAL A 93 6.81 -8.31 -7.08
CA VAL A 93 8.23 -7.95 -7.21
C VAL A 93 8.97 -8.52 -6.01
N ASN A 94 10.08 -9.21 -6.24
CA ASN A 94 10.88 -9.85 -5.18
C ASN A 94 10.08 -10.77 -4.22
N GLY A 95 8.98 -11.35 -4.73
CA GLY A 95 8.08 -12.19 -3.94
C GLY A 95 7.07 -11.43 -3.10
N GLU A 96 7.17 -10.10 -2.97
CA GLU A 96 6.11 -9.29 -2.33
C GLU A 96 4.90 -9.17 -3.26
N LEU A 97 3.69 -9.32 -2.72
CA LEU A 97 2.44 -9.14 -3.45
C LEU A 97 2.00 -7.69 -3.35
N LEU A 98 1.94 -6.99 -4.48
CA LEU A 98 1.74 -5.53 -4.51
C LEU A 98 0.30 -5.15 -4.81
N PHE A 99 -0.18 -5.58 -5.97
CA PHE A 99 -1.53 -5.29 -6.45
C PHE A 99 -2.13 -6.55 -7.04
N PHE A 100 -3.46 -6.62 -7.08
CA PHE A 100 -4.17 -7.65 -7.80
C PHE A 100 -5.29 -7.03 -8.64
N ARG A 101 -5.70 -7.72 -9.68
CA ARG A 101 -6.86 -7.37 -10.50
C ARG A 101 -7.55 -8.65 -10.97
N GLN A 102 -8.78 -8.52 -11.44
CA GLN A 102 -9.47 -9.61 -12.13
C GLN A 102 -9.69 -9.19 -13.58
N ARG A 103 -9.35 -10.07 -14.51
CA ARG A 103 -9.35 -9.80 -15.96
C ARG A 103 -8.57 -8.50 -16.26
N GLU A 104 -9.10 -7.67 -17.14
CA GLU A 104 -8.56 -6.35 -17.48
C GLU A 104 -9.18 -5.22 -16.63
N GLY A 105 -9.55 -5.53 -15.39
CA GLY A 105 -10.12 -4.56 -14.45
C GLY A 105 -9.11 -3.58 -13.87
N ILE A 106 -9.57 -2.79 -12.90
CA ILE A 106 -8.72 -1.90 -12.10
C ILE A 106 -7.82 -2.71 -11.16
N PHE A 107 -6.73 -2.08 -10.70
CA PHE A 107 -5.85 -2.70 -9.71
C PHE A 107 -6.34 -2.36 -8.30
N TYR A 108 -6.21 -3.34 -7.42
CA TYR A 108 -6.46 -3.21 -5.99
C TYR A 108 -5.14 -3.44 -5.26
N PRO A 109 -4.74 -2.56 -4.33
CA PRO A 109 -3.57 -2.81 -3.51
C PRO A 109 -3.81 -4.00 -2.57
N THR A 110 -2.77 -4.78 -2.28
CA THR A 110 -2.85 -5.76 -1.20
C THR A 110 -2.88 -5.04 0.15
N LEU A 111 -3.45 -5.67 1.18
CA LEU A 111 -3.45 -5.09 2.52
C LEU A 111 -2.03 -4.85 3.05
N ARG A 112 -1.07 -5.73 2.73
CA ARG A 112 0.33 -5.56 3.14
C ARG A 112 0.96 -4.32 2.52
N LEU A 113 0.69 -4.04 1.24
CA LEU A 113 1.16 -2.81 0.59
C LEU A 113 0.47 -1.59 1.22
N LEU A 114 -0.84 -1.67 1.42
CA LEU A 114 -1.63 -0.59 2.00
C LEU A 114 -1.23 -0.26 3.45
N HIS A 115 -0.80 -1.25 4.25
CA HIS A 115 -0.27 -1.02 5.59
C HIS A 115 1.06 -0.26 5.57
N LYS A 116 1.91 -0.48 4.56
CA LYS A 116 3.16 0.29 4.37
C LYS A 116 2.88 1.70 3.83
N TYR A 117 1.88 1.85 2.96
CA TYR A 117 1.54 3.11 2.30
C TYR A 117 0.04 3.42 2.43
N PRO A 118 -0.46 3.79 3.63
CA PRO A 118 -1.90 3.95 3.87
C PRO A 118 -2.52 5.13 3.12
N PHE A 119 -1.72 6.10 2.70
CA PHE A 119 -2.14 7.30 1.99
C PHE A 119 -2.52 7.06 0.51
N ILE A 120 -2.28 5.86 -0.04
CA ILE A 120 -2.60 5.57 -1.45
C ILE A 120 -4.10 5.46 -1.72
N LEU A 121 -4.90 5.16 -0.68
CA LEU A 121 -6.36 5.09 -0.76
C LEU A 121 -7.01 6.05 0.23
N PRO A 122 -8.16 6.66 -0.13
CA PRO A 122 -9.06 7.20 0.87
C PRO A 122 -9.54 6.08 1.80
N HIS A 123 -9.81 6.40 3.05
CA HIS A 123 -10.24 5.41 4.03
C HIS A 123 -11.64 5.71 4.57
N GLN A 124 -12.31 4.67 5.05
CA GLN A 124 -13.58 4.73 5.75
C GLN A 124 -13.42 3.99 7.08
N GLN A 125 -13.96 4.54 8.18
CA GLN A 125 -13.89 3.89 9.48
C GLN A 125 -15.21 3.21 9.80
N VAL A 126 -15.17 1.91 10.06
CA VAL A 126 -16.33 1.13 10.52
C VAL A 126 -16.36 1.03 12.04
N ASP A 127 -17.57 0.80 12.55
CA ASP A 127 -17.82 0.52 13.96
C ASP A 127 -17.18 -0.80 14.44
N LYS A 128 -16.93 -0.92 15.74
CA LYS A 128 -16.49 -2.13 16.43
C LYS A 128 -17.37 -3.34 16.11
N GLY A 129 -18.68 -3.15 16.04
CA GLY A 129 -19.64 -4.23 15.75
C GLY A 129 -19.46 -4.84 14.36
N ALA A 130 -18.97 -4.07 13.38
CA ALA A 130 -18.78 -4.51 12.01
C ALA A 130 -17.48 -5.32 11.81
N ILE A 131 -16.48 -5.15 12.68
CA ILE A 131 -15.12 -5.71 12.54
C ILE A 131 -15.16 -7.22 12.27
N LYS A 132 -15.88 -7.97 13.11
CA LYS A 132 -15.96 -9.44 13.00
C LYS A 132 -16.50 -9.90 11.65
N PHE A 133 -17.51 -9.19 11.13
CA PHE A 133 -18.15 -9.53 9.86
C PHE A 133 -17.25 -9.18 8.67
N VAL A 134 -16.58 -8.02 8.72
CA VAL A 134 -15.61 -7.63 7.68
C VAL A 134 -14.45 -8.62 7.60
N LEU A 135 -13.95 -9.09 8.75
CA LEU A 135 -12.93 -10.14 8.84
C LEU A 135 -13.42 -11.54 8.43
N SER A 136 -14.72 -11.69 8.18
CA SER A 136 -15.32 -12.91 7.62
C SER A 136 -15.68 -12.73 6.14
N GLY A 137 -15.33 -11.58 5.55
CA GLY A 137 -15.62 -11.28 4.16
C GLY A 137 -16.99 -10.70 3.85
N ALA A 138 -17.73 -10.25 4.87
CA ALA A 138 -19.00 -9.57 4.64
C ALA A 138 -18.78 -8.20 4.00
N ASN A 139 -19.76 -7.79 3.20
CA ASN A 139 -19.87 -6.42 2.72
C ASN A 139 -20.21 -5.47 3.87
N ILE A 140 -19.81 -4.20 3.72
CA ILE A 140 -20.06 -3.17 4.73
C ILE A 140 -21.42 -2.55 4.43
N MET A 141 -22.33 -2.70 5.38
CA MET A 141 -23.67 -2.14 5.32
C MET A 141 -23.66 -0.68 5.77
N CYS A 142 -24.53 0.16 5.22
CA CYS A 142 -24.60 1.59 5.55
C CYS A 142 -24.70 1.88 7.07
N PRO A 143 -25.49 1.13 7.87
CA PRO A 143 -25.53 1.34 9.33
C PRO A 143 -24.18 1.15 10.05
N GLY A 144 -23.25 0.37 9.47
CA GLY A 144 -21.90 0.20 10.01
C GLY A 144 -20.96 1.38 9.74
N LEU A 145 -21.39 2.34 8.92
CA LEU A 145 -20.64 3.55 8.53
C LEU A 145 -21.25 4.84 9.10
N THR A 146 -22.45 4.78 9.65
CA THR A 146 -23.20 5.93 10.20
C THR A 146 -23.37 5.89 11.72
N SER A 147 -22.82 4.86 12.38
CA SER A 147 -22.89 4.75 13.83
C SER A 147 -21.88 5.68 14.54
N PRO A 148 -22.01 5.90 15.86
CA PRO A 148 -21.14 6.85 16.59
C PRO A 148 -19.64 6.53 16.54
N GLY A 149 -19.27 5.24 16.39
CA GLY A 149 -17.89 4.79 16.26
C GLY A 149 -17.35 4.80 14.83
N ALA A 150 -18.22 5.03 13.84
CA ALA A 150 -17.86 5.09 12.44
C ALA A 150 -17.45 6.52 12.03
N LYS A 151 -16.61 6.62 10.99
CA LYS A 151 -16.27 7.89 10.36
C LYS A 151 -16.36 7.72 8.86
N LEU A 152 -17.33 8.41 8.28
CA LEU A 152 -17.58 8.42 6.85
C LEU A 152 -16.92 9.66 6.23
N TYR A 153 -16.02 9.43 5.28
CA TYR A 153 -15.35 10.47 4.52
C TYR A 153 -15.93 10.55 3.10
N PRO A 154 -15.87 11.72 2.45
CA PRO A 154 -16.36 11.88 1.08
C PRO A 154 -15.68 10.89 0.12
N ALA A 155 -16.48 10.06 -0.54
CA ALA A 155 -16.03 9.14 -1.58
C ALA A 155 -17.15 8.89 -2.59
N ALA A 156 -16.80 8.84 -3.88
CA ALA A 156 -17.74 8.58 -4.96
C ALA A 156 -17.98 7.08 -5.14
N VAL A 157 -19.08 6.74 -5.82
CA VAL A 157 -19.37 5.34 -6.23
C VAL A 157 -18.24 4.79 -7.10
N ASP A 158 -17.94 3.51 -6.95
CA ASP A 158 -16.87 2.76 -7.62
C ASP A 158 -15.44 3.23 -7.24
N THR A 159 -15.27 4.10 -6.23
CA THR A 159 -13.96 4.45 -5.64
C THR A 159 -13.43 3.31 -4.77
N VAL A 160 -12.15 2.97 -4.91
CA VAL A 160 -11.46 2.00 -4.05
C VAL A 160 -11.10 2.67 -2.72
N VAL A 161 -11.45 2.03 -1.61
CA VAL A 161 -11.28 2.58 -0.26
C VAL A 161 -10.62 1.58 0.68
N ALA A 162 -9.84 2.09 1.63
CA ALA A 162 -9.34 1.34 2.77
C ALA A 162 -10.38 1.31 3.89
N ILE A 163 -10.66 0.14 4.46
CA ILE A 163 -11.58 0.01 5.59
C ILE A 163 -10.79 -0.07 6.89
N MET A 164 -10.88 0.98 7.68
CA MET A 164 -10.28 1.11 9.01
C MET A 164 -11.32 0.75 10.07
N ALA A 165 -10.86 0.37 11.25
CA ALA A 165 -11.74 0.14 12.40
C ALA A 165 -11.40 1.07 13.55
N GLU A 166 -12.43 1.41 14.33
CA GLU A 166 -12.26 2.16 15.57
C GLU A 166 -11.21 1.48 16.48
N GLY A 167 -10.17 2.23 16.88
CA GLY A 167 -9.10 1.74 17.75
C GLY A 167 -8.05 0.85 17.06
N LYS A 168 -8.03 0.76 15.73
CA LYS A 168 -7.02 0.00 14.98
C LYS A 168 -6.27 0.90 14.00
N GLN A 169 -4.95 0.72 13.92
CA GLN A 169 -4.05 1.53 13.09
C GLN A 169 -3.96 1.05 11.63
N HIS A 170 -4.33 -0.20 11.36
CA HIS A 170 -4.18 -0.84 10.05
C HIS A 170 -5.53 -1.11 9.41
N ALA A 171 -5.56 -1.08 8.08
CA ALA A 171 -6.75 -1.42 7.30
C ALA A 171 -7.12 -2.90 7.49
N LEU A 172 -8.40 -3.17 7.71
CA LEU A 172 -8.97 -4.52 7.82
C LEU A 172 -9.30 -5.11 6.45
N CYS A 173 -9.66 -4.25 5.51
CA CYS A 173 -10.20 -4.63 4.21
C CYS A 173 -9.91 -3.54 3.18
N VAL A 174 -9.76 -3.95 1.91
CA VAL A 174 -9.87 -3.10 0.73
C VAL A 174 -11.28 -3.30 0.16
N GLY A 175 -12.00 -2.21 -0.04
CA GLY A 175 -13.37 -2.23 -0.54
C GLY A 175 -13.59 -1.28 -1.70
N VAL A 176 -14.76 -1.40 -2.32
CA VAL A 176 -15.23 -0.51 -3.39
C VAL A 176 -16.58 0.09 -3.01
N MET A 177 -16.68 1.41 -3.07
CA MET A 177 -17.92 2.13 -2.77
C MET A 177 -19.04 1.70 -3.73
N LYS A 178 -20.18 1.24 -3.19
CA LYS A 178 -21.40 0.95 -3.97
C LYS A 178 -22.42 2.07 -3.92
N MET A 179 -22.35 2.88 -2.88
CA MET A 179 -23.12 4.11 -2.70
C MET A 179 -22.14 5.25 -2.47
N SER A 180 -22.52 6.49 -2.81
CA SER A 180 -21.71 7.65 -2.44
C SER A 180 -21.72 7.83 -0.93
N ALA A 181 -20.69 8.46 -0.36
CA ALA A 181 -20.67 8.78 1.07
C ALA A 181 -21.93 9.56 1.50
N GLU A 182 -22.37 10.52 0.69
CA GLU A 182 -23.60 11.27 0.97
C GLU A 182 -24.86 10.40 0.99
N ASP A 183 -24.98 9.46 0.05
CA ASP A 183 -26.14 8.57 0.00
C ASP A 183 -26.12 7.55 1.15
N ILE A 184 -24.93 7.11 1.58
CA ILE A 184 -24.77 6.23 2.74
C ILE A 184 -25.31 6.92 4.00
N GLU A 185 -24.96 8.19 4.19
CA GLU A 185 -25.42 8.98 5.32
C GLU A 185 -26.93 9.26 5.27
N LYS A 186 -27.45 9.66 4.10
CA LYS A 186 -28.87 10.02 3.93
C LYS A 186 -29.82 8.82 3.96
N VAL A 187 -29.47 7.74 3.27
CA VAL A 187 -30.35 6.56 3.09
C VAL A 187 -30.20 5.57 4.24
N ASN A 188 -28.97 5.40 4.75
CA ASN A 188 -28.62 4.51 5.85
C ASN A 188 -29.13 3.05 5.70
N LYS A 189 -29.27 2.56 4.47
CA LYS A 189 -29.77 1.21 4.19
C LYS A 189 -29.07 0.63 2.96
N GLY A 190 -28.81 -0.69 3.01
CA GLY A 190 -28.19 -1.43 1.91
C GLY A 190 -26.68 -1.57 2.06
N ILE A 191 -26.05 -2.05 0.98
CA ILE A 191 -24.61 -2.24 0.90
C ILE A 191 -23.96 -0.90 0.54
N GLY A 192 -23.19 -0.34 1.47
CA GLY A 192 -22.44 0.89 1.23
C GLY A 192 -21.12 0.60 0.51
N ILE A 193 -20.40 -0.44 0.95
CA ILE A 193 -19.09 -0.81 0.41
C ILE A 193 -19.02 -2.31 0.21
N GLU A 194 -18.60 -2.73 -0.98
CA GLU A 194 -18.31 -4.12 -1.28
C GLU A 194 -16.89 -4.48 -0.80
N ASN A 195 -16.77 -5.59 -0.09
CA ASN A 195 -15.49 -6.11 0.39
C ASN A 195 -14.79 -6.88 -0.73
N ILE A 196 -13.55 -6.51 -1.05
CA ILE A 196 -12.78 -7.15 -2.14
C ILE A 196 -11.67 -8.04 -1.60
N HIS A 197 -10.97 -7.60 -0.56
CA HIS A 197 -9.85 -8.28 0.06
C HIS A 197 -9.79 -7.88 1.53
N TYR A 198 -9.59 -8.84 2.44
CA TYR A 198 -9.61 -8.61 3.88
C TYR A 198 -8.52 -9.39 4.59
N LEU A 199 -8.27 -9.01 5.85
CA LEU A 199 -7.23 -9.61 6.66
C LEU A 199 -7.56 -11.09 6.96
N ASN A 200 -6.56 -11.96 6.85
CA ASN A 200 -6.69 -13.43 7.01
C ASN A 200 -7.52 -14.12 5.93
N ASP A 201 -7.67 -13.49 4.76
CA ASP A 201 -8.14 -14.19 3.58
C ASP A 201 -7.02 -14.99 2.89
N GLY A 202 -7.38 -15.69 1.81
CA GLY A 202 -6.43 -16.51 1.07
C GLY A 202 -5.22 -15.74 0.55
N LEU A 203 -5.44 -14.53 0.03
CA LEU A 203 -4.36 -13.67 -0.47
C LEU A 203 -3.48 -13.14 0.67
N TRP A 204 -4.05 -12.89 1.85
CA TRP A 204 -3.28 -12.50 3.04
C TRP A 204 -2.37 -13.62 3.53
N HIS A 205 -2.85 -14.86 3.51
CA HIS A 205 -2.07 -16.05 3.89
C HIS A 205 -0.95 -16.35 2.88
N MET A 206 -1.16 -16.03 1.61
CA MET A 206 -0.12 -16.02 0.58
C MET A 206 0.88 -14.87 0.85
N LYS A 207 1.73 -15.03 1.87
CA LYS A 207 2.62 -13.97 2.36
C LYS A 207 3.62 -13.52 1.30
N THR A 208 4.16 -14.48 0.53
CA THR A 208 5.17 -14.23 -0.50
C THR A 208 5.04 -15.22 -1.65
N TYR A 209 5.23 -14.77 -2.88
CA TYR A 209 5.29 -15.66 -4.04
C TYR A 209 6.74 -16.13 -4.31
N ASN A 210 7.01 -17.43 -4.11
CA ASN A 210 8.24 -18.11 -4.55
C ASN A 210 9.57 -17.40 -4.19
N ASN A 211 9.70 -16.89 -2.96
CA ASN A 211 11.01 -16.63 -2.38
C ASN A 211 11.36 -17.82 -1.47
N ARG A 212 12.49 -18.49 -1.72
CA ARG A 212 13.06 -19.45 -0.76
C ARG A 212 13.09 -18.76 0.61
N ALA A 213 12.67 -19.50 1.62
CA ALA A 213 12.59 -19.10 3.02
C ALA A 213 13.58 -17.98 3.40
N PHE A 214 13.05 -16.82 3.77
CA PHE A 214 13.75 -15.97 4.73
C PHE A 214 13.26 -16.34 6.13
N PRO A 215 14.14 -16.35 7.14
CA PRO A 215 13.88 -16.99 8.43
C PRO A 215 12.60 -16.44 9.08
N GLU A 216 11.84 -17.36 9.66
CA GLU A 216 10.64 -17.05 10.41
C GLU A 216 10.94 -16.10 11.57
N ASP A 217 10.34 -14.91 11.53
CA ASP A 217 9.87 -14.30 12.77
C ASP A 217 8.57 -13.53 12.49
N THR A 218 7.47 -14.28 12.36
CA THR A 218 6.11 -13.72 12.21
C THR A 218 5.26 -13.90 13.47
N SER A 219 5.88 -14.24 14.60
CA SER A 219 5.23 -14.50 15.88
C SER A 219 4.58 -13.25 16.52
N VAL A 220 4.96 -12.03 16.08
CA VAL A 220 4.61 -10.79 16.78
C VAL A 220 3.20 -10.24 16.44
N ILE A 221 2.66 -10.49 15.24
CA ILE A 221 1.39 -9.83 14.82
C ILE A 221 0.14 -10.64 15.22
N VAL A 222 0.23 -11.97 15.23
CA VAL A 222 -0.89 -12.85 15.62
C VAL A 222 -1.04 -12.89 17.14
N GLY A 223 0.06 -12.80 17.89
CA GLY A 223 0.04 -12.75 19.36
C GLY A 223 -0.71 -11.54 19.93
N ALA A 224 -0.65 -10.39 19.24
CA ALA A 224 -1.32 -9.15 19.65
C ALA A 224 -2.86 -9.18 19.54
N TRP A 225 -3.45 -10.21 18.94
CA TRP A 225 -4.91 -10.38 18.87
C TRP A 225 -5.45 -11.47 19.79
N ARG A 226 -4.58 -12.32 20.37
CA ARG A 226 -5.00 -13.46 21.20
C ARG A 226 -4.84 -13.24 22.70
N GLY A 227 -4.24 -12.13 23.13
CA GLY A 227 -4.12 -11.84 24.55
C GLY A 227 -3.83 -10.36 24.80
N GLN A 228 -4.81 -9.65 25.33
CA GLN A 228 -4.56 -8.46 26.13
C GLN A 228 -5.74 -8.26 27.10
N GLU A 229 -5.76 -9.08 28.14
CA GLU A 229 -6.07 -8.59 29.48
C GLU A 229 -4.75 -8.05 30.07
N ASP A 230 -4.84 -6.84 30.61
CA ASP A 230 -3.97 -6.22 31.61
C ASP A 230 -2.47 -6.58 31.66
N GLN A 231 -1.64 -5.63 31.22
CA GLN A 231 -0.58 -4.96 32.00
C GLN A 231 0.48 -4.35 31.06
N GLY A 232 0.97 -3.16 31.44
CA GLY A 232 1.73 -2.25 30.59
C GLY A 232 3.00 -2.84 29.96
N ILE A 233 3.20 -2.54 28.69
CA ILE A 233 4.44 -2.84 27.96
C ILE A 233 5.04 -1.53 27.44
N THR A 234 6.21 -1.20 27.95
CA THR A 234 7.10 -0.15 27.45
C THR A 234 7.67 -0.58 26.09
N VAL A 235 7.34 0.14 25.03
CA VAL A 235 7.91 -0.08 23.69
C VAL A 235 9.34 0.47 23.67
N ARG A 236 10.35 -0.40 23.54
CA ARG A 236 11.70 0.04 23.16
C ARG A 236 11.71 0.23 21.64
N VAL A 237 11.89 1.47 21.21
CA VAL A 237 12.19 1.80 19.80
C VAL A 237 13.58 1.27 19.49
N ALA A 238 13.68 0.28 18.60
CA ALA A 238 14.94 -0.10 18.01
C ALA A 238 15.39 1.04 17.08
N VAL A 239 16.29 1.89 17.57
CA VAL A 239 17.03 2.82 16.72
C VAL A 239 17.97 1.95 15.88
N GLY A 240 17.69 1.84 14.58
CA GLY A 240 18.60 1.18 13.65
C GLY A 240 19.97 1.89 13.64
N PRO A 241 21.05 1.20 13.24
CA PRO A 241 22.36 1.83 13.15
C PRO A 241 22.29 2.98 12.13
N GLU A 242 22.73 4.16 12.54
CA GLU A 242 22.79 5.33 11.66
C GLU A 242 23.64 5.05 10.40
N PRO A 243 23.26 5.64 9.24
CA PRO A 243 24.09 5.56 8.05
C PRO A 243 25.39 6.36 8.27
N VAL A 244 26.51 5.65 8.35
CA VAL A 244 27.85 6.25 8.40
C VAL A 244 28.16 6.84 7.02
N HIS A 245 27.87 8.12 6.82
CA HIS A 245 28.43 8.90 5.72
C HIS A 245 29.82 9.41 6.14
N PRO A 246 30.88 9.21 5.34
CA PRO A 246 32.17 9.83 5.62
C PRO A 246 32.07 11.33 5.30
N VAL A 247 31.98 12.15 6.34
CA VAL A 247 32.08 13.61 6.24
C VAL A 247 33.57 13.95 6.22
N HIS A 248 34.09 14.37 5.06
CA HIS A 248 35.35 15.10 5.00
C HIS A 248 35.15 16.48 5.66
N HIS A 249 35.66 16.64 6.87
CA HIS A 249 35.71 17.95 7.51
C HIS A 249 36.89 18.76 6.95
N HIS A 250 36.59 19.71 6.07
CA HIS A 250 37.38 20.95 5.97
C HIS A 250 37.01 21.83 7.15
N VAL A 251 37.93 22.00 8.09
CA VAL A 251 37.80 22.94 9.21
C VAL A 251 38.20 24.33 8.71
N HIS A 252 37.21 25.22 8.57
CA HIS A 252 37.43 26.66 8.49
C HIS A 252 37.66 27.19 9.91
N VAL A 253 38.86 27.73 10.15
CA VAL A 253 39.21 28.43 11.40
C VAL A 253 38.64 29.84 11.33
N VAL A 254 37.74 30.18 12.24
CA VAL A 254 37.37 31.58 12.53
C VAL A 254 37.92 31.90 13.91
N GLY A 255 38.99 32.70 13.93
CA GLY A 255 39.62 33.20 15.15
C GLY A 255 38.89 34.41 15.70
N GLY A 256 38.44 34.31 16.96
CA GLY A 256 38.10 35.42 17.84
C GLY A 256 39.10 35.45 18.99
N GLN A 257 39.71 36.62 19.22
CA GLN A 257 40.82 36.90 20.14
C GLN A 257 40.54 36.56 21.62
N PRO A 258 41.59 36.32 22.42
CA PRO A 258 41.60 36.68 23.83
C PRO A 258 42.65 37.75 24.16
N ALA A 259 42.34 38.52 25.19
CA ALA A 259 43.08 39.67 25.71
C ALA A 259 44.37 39.30 26.45
N GLU A 260 45.26 40.30 26.51
CA GLU A 260 46.59 40.33 27.13
C GLU A 260 46.60 40.03 28.65
N GLY A 261 47.76 39.59 29.15
CA GLY A 261 48.12 39.75 30.57
C GLY A 261 49.17 38.77 31.13
N ASP A 262 50.44 39.14 30.94
CA ASP A 262 51.61 38.96 31.82
C ASP A 262 52.08 37.58 32.37
N GLY A 263 53.39 37.33 32.17
CA GLY A 263 54.26 36.96 33.30
C GLY A 263 55.07 35.65 33.26
N HIS A 264 56.26 35.72 32.65
CA HIS A 264 57.56 35.29 33.22
C HIS A 264 57.99 33.79 33.40
N VAL A 265 59.07 33.45 32.66
CA VAL A 265 60.29 32.61 32.91
C VAL A 265 60.29 31.07 32.86
N GLY A 266 61.24 30.53 32.06
CA GLY A 266 62.06 29.34 32.38
C GLY A 266 61.87 28.14 31.44
N ALA A 267 62.68 27.94 30.39
CA ALA A 267 63.99 27.27 30.35
C ALA A 267 63.96 25.73 30.15
N ALA A 268 64.58 25.31 29.03
CA ALA A 268 65.47 24.16 28.84
C ALA A 268 64.96 22.74 28.46
N ALA A 269 65.80 22.12 27.60
CA ALA A 269 66.00 20.71 27.24
C ALA A 269 64.90 20.02 26.39
N VAL A 270 65.09 19.63 25.12
CA VAL A 270 66.15 18.83 24.45
C VAL A 270 66.28 17.40 25.00
N HIS A 271 66.09 16.46 24.06
CA HIS A 271 66.65 15.12 23.95
C HIS A 271 65.74 13.90 24.23
N HIS A 272 65.68 13.07 23.16
CA HIS A 272 65.87 11.62 23.15
C HIS A 272 64.68 10.64 23.21
N LEU A 273 64.46 10.06 22.02
CA LEU A 273 64.63 8.63 21.70
C LEU A 273 63.49 7.62 21.96
N LEU A 274 63.29 6.85 20.88
CA LEU A 274 62.91 5.43 20.75
C LEU A 274 61.45 5.01 20.86
N ARG A 275 61.03 4.49 19.68
CA ARG A 275 60.03 3.45 19.37
C ARG A 275 58.59 3.87 19.21
#